data_AF-A0A6A5AR59-F1
#
_entry.id   AF-A0A6A5AR59-F1
#
_cell.length_a   1.000
_cell.length_b   1.000
_cell.length_c   1.000
_cell.angle_alpha   90.00
_cell.angle_beta   90.00
_cell.angle_gamma   90.00
#
_symmetry.space_group_name_H-M   'P 1'
#
loop_
_entity.id
_entity.type
_entity.pdbx_description
1 polymer ?
#
loop_
_entity_poly.entity_id
_entity_poly.type
_entity_poly.pdbx_seq_one_letter_code
_entity_poly.pdbx_strand_id
1 'polypeptide(L)'
;NQPIGGGFDEKFEVLGRGLESVLGAYTAKPLAKSFSMSYGLFQDYAFREFKKPSLTFEIIGDDFVVNVTTIKTRGLEVYKGINQFAKEVTVFNGGDATPTKPSCGD
;
A
#
# COMPACT_ATOMS: atom_id res chain seq x y z
N ASN A 1 8.14 6.36 25.46
CA ASN A 1 7.40 6.74 24.25
C ASN A 1 7.07 5.50 23.45
N GLN A 2 5.80 5.11 23.39
CA GLN A 2 5.33 4.04 22.51
C GLN A 2 4.86 4.67 21.19
N PRO A 3 5.14 4.07 20.02
CA PRO A 3 4.66 4.60 18.74
C PRO A 3 3.13 4.71 18.75
N ILE A 4 2.62 5.84 18.25
CA ILE A 4 1.21 5.99 17.91
C ILE A 4 0.97 4.99 16.77
N GLY A 5 -0.01 4.08 16.92
CA GLY A 5 -0.29 3.04 15.91
C GLY A 5 -0.06 1.60 16.39
N GLY A 6 0.49 1.39 17.58
CA GLY A 6 0.52 0.06 18.21
C GLY A 6 1.26 -1.01 17.42
N GLY A 7 2.28 -0.62 16.65
CA GLY A 7 3.07 -1.52 15.80
C GLY A 7 2.52 -1.73 14.37
N PHE A 8 1.37 -1.13 14.02
CA PHE A 8 0.81 -1.26 12.67
C PHE A 8 1.47 -0.33 11.66
N ASP A 9 1.98 0.81 12.09
CA ASP A 9 2.68 1.77 11.22
C ASP A 9 3.88 1.09 10.55
N GLU A 10 4.69 0.36 11.31
CA GLU A 10 5.85 -0.40 10.82
C GLU A 10 5.43 -1.51 9.84
N LYS A 11 4.27 -2.15 10.09
CA LYS A 11 3.73 -3.17 9.18
C LYS A 11 3.30 -2.57 7.85
N PHE A 12 2.67 -1.39 7.86
CA PHE A 12 2.29 -0.67 6.65
C PHE A 12 3.52 -0.17 5.89
N GLU A 13 4.59 0.21 6.57
CA GLU A 13 5.86 0.55 5.92
C GLU A 13 6.50 -0.66 5.21
N VAL A 14 6.53 -1.84 5.85
CA VAL A 14 7.02 -3.08 5.22
C VAL A 14 6.18 -3.42 3.98
N LEU A 15 4.84 -3.42 4.13
CA LEU A 15 3.92 -3.67 3.03
C LEU A 15 4.12 -2.66 1.89
N GLY A 16 4.29 -1.38 2.21
CA GLY A 16 4.55 -0.32 1.25
C GLY A 16 5.82 -0.58 0.44
N ARG A 17 6.94 -0.88 1.10
CA ARG A 17 8.21 -1.21 0.43
C ARG A 17 8.09 -2.44 -0.49
N GLY A 18 7.37 -3.46 -0.02
CA GLY A 18 7.09 -4.67 -0.82
C GLY A 18 6.36 -4.33 -2.12
N LEU A 19 5.34 -3.46 -2.04
CA LEU A 19 4.59 -2.99 -3.21
C LEU A 19 5.43 -2.13 -4.16
N GLU A 20 6.21 -1.18 -3.63
CA GLU A 20 7.09 -0.31 -4.43
C GLU A 20 8.10 -1.11 -5.25
N SER A 21 8.53 -2.28 -4.77
CA SER A 21 9.46 -3.15 -5.52
C SER A 21 8.93 -3.64 -6.86
N VAL A 22 7.60 -3.63 -7.07
CA VAL A 22 6.94 -4.06 -8.31
C VAL A 22 6.15 -2.94 -9.01
N LEU A 23 5.80 -1.89 -8.26
CA LEU A 23 4.96 -0.78 -8.71
C LEU A 23 5.79 0.37 -9.29
N GLY A 24 6.33 0.17 -10.50
CA GLY A 24 6.88 1.20 -11.39
C GLY A 24 7.26 2.53 -10.73
N ALA A 25 6.46 3.58 -10.99
CA ALA A 25 6.69 4.93 -10.48
C ALA A 25 5.82 5.30 -9.26
N TYR A 26 5.16 4.34 -8.61
CA TYR A 26 4.33 4.62 -7.44
C TYR A 26 5.18 4.72 -6.18
N THR A 27 4.65 5.42 -5.17
CA THR A 27 5.24 5.49 -3.84
C THR A 27 4.14 5.23 -2.81
N ALA A 28 4.40 4.33 -1.88
CA ALA A 28 3.52 4.03 -0.76
C ALA A 28 3.68 5.09 0.32
N LYS A 29 2.59 5.78 0.67
CA LYS A 29 2.62 6.82 1.69
C LYS A 29 1.32 6.86 2.49
N PRO A 30 1.35 7.29 3.76
CA PRO A 30 0.14 7.58 4.51
C PRO A 30 -0.64 8.72 3.85
N LEU A 31 -1.94 8.50 3.56
CA LEU A 31 -2.79 9.48 2.89
C LEU A 31 -2.84 10.82 3.65
N ALA A 32 -3.04 10.76 4.97
CA ALA A 32 -3.11 11.93 5.84
C ALA A 32 -1.83 12.79 5.84
N LYS A 33 -0.68 12.23 5.43
CA LYS A 33 0.60 12.96 5.32
C LYS A 33 0.90 13.45 3.90
N SER A 34 0.24 12.90 2.88
CA SER A 34 0.65 13.05 1.47
C SER A 34 -0.35 13.80 0.62
N PHE A 35 -1.61 13.86 1.05
CA PHE A 35 -2.69 14.56 0.39
C PHE A 35 -3.38 15.49 1.41
N SER A 36 -4.70 15.55 1.40
CA SER A 36 -5.50 16.23 2.41
C SER A 36 -5.94 15.26 3.52
N MET A 37 -6.12 15.79 4.73
CA MET A 37 -6.80 15.04 5.78
C MET A 37 -8.22 14.69 5.33
N SER A 38 -8.50 13.40 5.26
CA SER A 38 -9.77 12.84 4.83
C SER A 38 -10.19 11.80 5.85
N TYR A 39 -11.49 11.74 6.17
CA TYR A 39 -12.03 10.88 7.22
C TYR A 39 -13.17 10.03 6.66
N GLY A 40 -13.35 8.84 7.23
CA GLY A 40 -14.43 7.93 6.82
C GLY A 40 -14.18 7.22 5.50
N LEU A 41 -12.90 7.10 5.10
CA LEU A 41 -12.54 6.42 3.86
C LEU A 41 -12.70 4.91 3.99
N PHE A 42 -12.90 4.25 2.85
CA PHE A 42 -13.15 2.81 2.82
C PHE A 42 -12.00 2.01 3.43
N GLN A 43 -10.74 2.39 3.13
CA GLN A 43 -9.58 1.71 3.69
C GLN A 43 -9.45 1.90 5.20
N ASP A 44 -9.85 3.07 5.73
CA ASP A 44 -9.84 3.33 7.18
C ASP A 44 -10.88 2.46 7.89
N TYR A 45 -12.08 2.36 7.31
CA TYR A 45 -13.13 1.47 7.81
C TYR A 45 -12.66 0.01 7.78
N ALA A 46 -12.16 -0.47 6.64
CA ALA A 46 -11.73 -1.85 6.47
C ALA A 46 -10.62 -2.22 7.47
N PHE A 47 -9.62 -1.35 7.64
CA PHE A 47 -8.58 -1.59 8.65
C PHE A 47 -9.15 -1.55 10.07
N ARG A 48 -10.02 -0.59 10.40
CA ARG A 48 -10.59 -0.45 11.74
C ARG A 48 -11.40 -1.68 12.14
N GLU A 49 -12.22 -2.18 11.22
CA GLU A 49 -13.13 -3.31 11.42
C GLU A 49 -12.36 -4.64 11.50
N PHE A 50 -11.49 -4.92 10.52
CA PHE A 50 -10.91 -6.26 10.37
C PHE A 50 -9.48 -6.38 10.87
N LYS A 51 -8.80 -5.26 11.16
CA LYS A 51 -7.35 -5.22 11.47
C LYS A 51 -6.50 -5.87 10.38
N LYS A 52 -6.95 -5.78 9.12
CA LYS A 52 -6.28 -6.28 7.92
C LYS A 52 -5.77 -5.12 7.08
N PRO A 53 -4.65 -5.28 6.34
CA PRO A 53 -4.10 -4.20 5.55
C PRO A 53 -5.11 -3.79 4.48
N SER A 54 -5.25 -2.49 4.27
CA SER A 54 -6.08 -1.89 3.24
C SER A 54 -5.37 -0.68 2.66
N LEU A 55 -5.53 -0.43 1.36
CA LEU A 55 -4.85 0.64 0.63
C LEU A 55 -5.73 1.20 -0.48
N THR A 56 -5.33 2.35 -0.98
CA THR A 56 -5.90 3.01 -2.17
C THR A 56 -4.81 3.12 -3.23
N PHE A 57 -5.16 2.85 -4.49
CA PHE A 57 -4.31 3.15 -5.63
C PHE A 57 -4.72 4.49 -6.25
N GLU A 58 -3.82 5.46 -6.22
CA GLU A 58 -3.94 6.71 -6.98
C GLU A 58 -3.22 6.54 -8.31
N ILE A 59 -3.97 6.26 -9.39
CA ILE A 59 -3.39 5.94 -10.70
C ILE A 59 -2.70 7.16 -11.30
N ILE A 60 -1.46 6.97 -11.77
CA ILE A 60 -0.65 8.05 -12.35
C ILE A 60 -1.40 8.75 -13.50
N GLY A 61 -1.59 10.05 -13.34
CA GLY A 61 -2.22 10.96 -14.28
C GLY A 61 -2.49 12.31 -13.59
N ASP A 62 -2.67 13.36 -14.38
CA ASP A 62 -2.94 14.70 -13.86
C ASP A 62 -4.44 15.07 -13.90
N ASP A 63 -5.27 14.21 -14.49
CA ASP A 63 -6.71 14.42 -14.67
C ASP A 63 -7.44 13.07 -14.82
N PHE A 64 -8.77 13.11 -14.74
CA PHE A 64 -9.66 11.96 -15.00
C PHE A 64 -9.68 11.56 -16.48
N VAL A 65 -9.35 12.48 -17.39
CA VAL A 65 -9.18 12.19 -18.82
C VAL A 65 -7.71 11.91 -19.11
N VAL A 66 -7.41 10.67 -19.50
CA VAL A 66 -6.03 10.21 -19.74
C VAL A 66 -5.79 9.83 -21.19
N ASN A 67 -4.53 9.88 -21.62
CA ASN A 67 -4.14 9.41 -22.95
C ASN A 67 -4.30 7.87 -23.02
N VAL A 68 -5.03 7.39 -24.03
CA VAL A 68 -5.27 5.95 -24.26
C VAL A 68 -3.99 5.11 -24.33
N THR A 69 -2.86 5.71 -24.73
CA THR A 69 -1.57 5.02 -24.81
C THR A 69 -1.02 4.63 -23.44
N THR A 70 -1.42 5.29 -22.35
CA THR A 70 -0.91 4.99 -21.00
C THR A 70 -1.69 3.87 -20.31
N ILE A 71 -2.93 3.60 -20.74
CA ILE A 71 -3.88 2.68 -20.08
C ILE A 71 -3.25 1.30 -19.84
N LYS A 72 -2.64 0.71 -20.87
CA LYS A 72 -2.04 -0.64 -20.75
C LYS A 72 -0.90 -0.66 -19.74
N THR A 73 -0.06 0.38 -19.74
CA THR A 73 1.06 0.48 -18.79
C THR A 73 0.56 0.63 -17.37
N ARG A 74 -0.40 1.54 -17.12
CA ARG A 74 -0.95 1.75 -15.77
C ARG A 74 -1.68 0.51 -15.25
N GLY A 75 -2.46 -0.14 -16.10
CA GLY A 75 -3.15 -1.39 -15.75
C GLY A 75 -2.19 -2.52 -15.38
N LEU A 76 -1.06 -2.64 -16.10
CA LEU A 76 -0.04 -3.65 -15.78
C LEU A 76 0.66 -3.38 -14.45
N GLU A 77 0.93 -2.11 -14.13
CA GLU A 77 1.50 -1.74 -12.82
C GLU A 77 0.55 -2.12 -11.69
N VAL A 78 -0.73 -1.71 -11.77
CA VAL A 78 -1.75 -2.06 -10.75
C VAL A 78 -1.90 -3.57 -10.63
N TYR A 79 -1.92 -4.30 -11.76
CA TYR A 79 -1.99 -5.76 -11.75
C TYR A 79 -0.82 -6.39 -10.99
N LYS A 80 0.41 -5.91 -11.21
CA LYS A 80 1.58 -6.37 -10.44
C LYS A 80 1.45 -6.03 -8.96
N GLY A 81 0.97 -4.83 -8.65
CA GLY A 81 0.70 -4.39 -7.28
C GLY A 81 -0.31 -5.27 -6.55
N ILE A 82 -1.44 -5.62 -7.17
CA ILE A 82 -2.45 -6.51 -6.58
C ILE A 82 -1.86 -7.90 -6.27
N ASN A 83 -1.08 -8.45 -7.21
CA ASN A 83 -0.43 -9.74 -7.00
C ASN A 83 0.62 -9.70 -5.89
N GLN A 84 1.38 -8.60 -5.79
CA GLN A 84 2.34 -8.42 -4.69
C GLN A 84 1.64 -8.17 -3.36
N PHE A 85 0.55 -7.39 -3.34
CA PHE A 85 -0.29 -7.16 -2.17
C PHE A 85 -0.75 -8.48 -1.56
N ALA A 86 -1.20 -9.44 -2.36
CA ALA A 86 -1.61 -10.75 -1.87
C ALA A 86 -0.49 -11.48 -1.09
N LYS A 87 0.78 -11.31 -1.49
CA LYS A 87 1.94 -11.85 -0.78
C LYS A 87 2.22 -11.06 0.50
N GLU A 88 2.29 -9.73 0.40
CA GLU A 88 2.55 -8.84 1.54
C GLU A 88 1.50 -8.96 2.65
N VAL A 89 0.25 -9.25 2.29
CA VAL A 89 -0.85 -9.48 3.25
C VAL A 89 -0.53 -10.64 4.19
N THR A 90 0.16 -11.68 3.72
CA THR A 90 0.55 -12.82 4.56
C THR A 90 1.58 -12.40 5.61
N VAL A 91 2.57 -11.59 5.20
CA VAL A 91 3.61 -11.01 6.07
C VAL A 91 2.99 -10.05 7.09
N PHE A 92 2.13 -9.13 6.65
CA PHE A 92 1.45 -8.16 7.52
C PHE A 92 0.64 -8.84 8.63
N ASN A 93 -0.08 -9.92 8.27
CA ASN A 93 -0.94 -10.67 9.19
C ASN A 93 -0.19 -11.65 10.09
N GLY A 94 0.94 -12.19 9.63
CA GLY A 94 1.68 -13.26 10.32
C GLY A 94 2.37 -12.85 11.63
N GLY A 95 2.48 -11.56 11.93
CA GLY A 95 3.10 -11.08 13.18
C GLY A 95 4.63 -10.93 13.12
N ASP A 96 5.28 -11.45 12.08
CA ASP A 96 6.75 -11.45 11.90
C ASP A 96 7.32 -10.22 11.16
N ALA A 97 6.47 -9.25 10.82
CA ALA A 97 6.88 -8.01 10.17
C ALA A 97 7.77 -7.18 11.13
N THR A 98 9.07 -7.41 11.04
CA THR A 98 10.11 -6.61 11.70
C THR A 98 10.81 -5.73 10.66
N PRO A 99 11.30 -4.52 11.02
CA PRO A 99 11.87 -3.57 10.07
C PRO A 99 13.03 -4.11 9.21
N THR A 100 13.69 -5.17 9.68
CA THR A 100 14.91 -5.75 9.12
C THR A 100 14.72 -7.02 8.28
N LYS A 101 13.52 -7.60 8.21
CA LYS A 101 13.28 -8.81 7.40
C LYS A 101 12.62 -8.43 6.07
N PRO A 102 13.26 -8.70 4.90
CA PRO A 102 12.59 -8.55 3.62
C PRO A 102 11.41 -9.51 3.52
N SER A 103 10.35 -9.09 2.81
CA SER A 103 9.11 -9.85 2.62
C SER A 103 9.32 -11.18 1.88
N CYS A 104 10.34 -11.31 1.02
CA CYS A 104 10.69 -12.56 0.34
C CYS A 104 12.18 -12.57 -0.05
N GLY A 105 12.82 -13.72 0.15
CA GLY A 105 14.20 -14.05 -0.22
C GLY A 105 14.83 -14.96 0.84
N ASP A 106 15.09 -16.22 0.48
CA ASP A 106 16.08 -17.06 1.19
C ASP A 106 17.49 -16.53 0.90
#